data_AF-M5FVT3-F1
#
_entry.id   AF-M5FVT3-F1
#
_cell.length_a   1.000
_cell.length_b   1.000
_cell.length_c   1.000
_cell.angle_alpha   90.00
_cell.angle_beta   90.00
_cell.angle_gamma   90.00
#
_symmetry.space_group_name_H-M   'P 1'
#
loop_
_entity.id
_entity.type
_entity.pdbx_description
1 polymer ?
#
loop_
_entity_poly.entity_id
_entity_poly.type
_entity_poly.pdbx_seq_one_letter_code
_entity_poly.pdbx_strand_id
1 'polypeptide(L)'
;MTTELIFHGTGNSACLPNIACLVAPPGAPRCMTCYSGANPGLSPNPHEAVKNRRRNTGAILRVRDGRKDSARVVVIDAGKSFVAAALEWFPKYGLSRIDGIVLTHAHADAMNGLDDLRCWTLQSVIQESIDIYLSQRTFEEVQRTFPYLVNKGMATGGGAVPEFQWHIIQEYNDFEICGVLITPVLVQHGRYFGPVTDMISPPLSPPLSPPLTAVSTPTLSRNGSFQTFGSFPFPHLSQAQFTSPAKPLATPYLAFGFLLPKFLYLSDVSEIPSYTFDFLACLPEWRKPQVAVIDCLRP
;
A
#
# COMPACT_ATOMS: atom_id res chain seq x y z
N MET A 1 11.66 -24.41 -11.68
CA MET A 1 10.92 -23.49 -10.81
C MET A 1 9.74 -22.94 -11.59
N THR A 2 8.51 -23.16 -11.13
CA THR A 2 7.29 -22.57 -11.71
C THR A 2 6.81 -21.44 -10.83
N THR A 3 6.42 -20.33 -11.44
CA THR A 3 5.95 -19.13 -10.73
C THR A 3 4.59 -18.75 -11.27
N GLU A 4 3.64 -18.53 -10.37
CA GLU A 4 2.27 -18.16 -10.67
C GLU A 4 1.91 -16.91 -9.86
N LEU A 5 1.22 -15.98 -10.50
CA LEU A 5 0.67 -14.80 -9.85
C LEU A 5 -0.86 -14.91 -9.85
N ILE A 6 -1.44 -15.00 -8.67
CA ILE A 6 -2.88 -15.18 -8.46
C ILE A 6 -3.44 -13.87 -7.93
N PHE A 7 -4.36 -13.23 -8.66
CA PHE A 7 -5.05 -12.04 -8.16
C PHE A 7 -6.04 -12.42 -7.08
N HIS A 8 -5.81 -11.97 -5.85
CA HIS A 8 -6.76 -12.20 -4.75
C HIS A 8 -7.86 -11.14 -4.72
N GLY A 9 -7.57 -9.94 -5.25
CA GLY A 9 -8.54 -8.93 -5.64
C GLY A 9 -7.99 -8.00 -6.74
N THR A 10 -8.91 -7.33 -7.45
CA THR A 10 -8.63 -6.43 -8.59
C THR A 10 -9.58 -5.22 -8.60
N GLY A 11 -10.03 -4.83 -7.42
CA GLY A 11 -10.96 -3.74 -7.18
C GLY A 11 -10.26 -2.60 -6.46
N ASN A 12 -10.82 -1.40 -6.60
CA ASN A 12 -10.32 -0.22 -5.92
C ASN A 12 -10.55 -0.29 -4.40
N SER A 13 -10.21 0.80 -3.70
CA SER A 13 -10.36 0.92 -2.26
C SER A 13 -11.78 0.63 -1.74
N ALA A 14 -12.82 0.89 -2.53
CA ALA A 14 -14.21 0.67 -2.12
C ALA A 14 -14.72 -0.75 -2.40
N CYS A 15 -13.94 -1.59 -3.11
CA CYS A 15 -14.39 -2.84 -3.70
C CYS A 15 -15.55 -2.65 -4.70
N LEU A 16 -15.89 -3.73 -5.42
CA LEU A 16 -17.12 -3.84 -6.19
C LEU A 16 -17.89 -5.10 -5.77
N PRO A 17 -19.23 -5.05 -5.74
CA PRO A 17 -20.10 -3.90 -5.99
C PRO A 17 -19.95 -2.76 -4.96
N ASN A 18 -20.06 -1.51 -5.42
CA ASN A 18 -20.09 -0.35 -4.52
C ASN A 18 -21.52 -0.12 -4.00
N ILE A 19 -21.67 0.08 -2.68
CA ILE A 19 -22.98 0.26 -2.05
C ILE A 19 -23.76 1.43 -2.65
N ALA A 20 -23.10 2.54 -2.97
CA ALA A 20 -23.74 3.72 -3.55
C ALA A 20 -24.41 3.41 -4.90
N CYS A 21 -23.88 2.45 -5.66
CA CYS A 21 -24.49 2.00 -6.91
C CYS A 21 -25.71 1.11 -6.71
N LEU A 22 -25.81 0.42 -5.57
CA LEU A 22 -26.89 -0.52 -5.28
C LEU A 22 -28.08 0.15 -4.59
N VAL A 23 -27.83 1.21 -3.82
CA VAL A 23 -28.87 1.98 -3.10
C VAL A 23 -29.23 3.30 -3.79
N ALA A 24 -28.85 3.46 -5.06
CA ALA A 24 -29.17 4.66 -5.83
C ALA A 24 -30.69 4.90 -5.87
N PRO A 25 -31.16 6.16 -5.77
CA PRO A 25 -32.58 6.47 -5.70
C PRO A 25 -33.31 6.04 -6.98
N PRO A 26 -34.64 5.80 -6.91
CA PRO A 26 -35.44 5.50 -8.10
C PRO A 26 -35.23 6.54 -9.21
N GLY A 27 -34.99 6.07 -10.43
CA GLY A 27 -34.74 6.92 -11.60
C GLY A 27 -33.27 7.31 -11.84
N ALA A 28 -32.37 7.08 -10.88
CA ALA A 28 -30.94 7.30 -11.11
C ALA A 28 -30.35 6.24 -12.07
N PRO A 29 -29.32 6.60 -12.87
CA PRO A 29 -28.62 5.63 -13.71
C PRO A 29 -28.04 4.48 -12.89
N ARG A 30 -28.33 3.25 -13.31
CA ARG A 30 -27.83 2.03 -12.66
C ARG A 30 -26.44 1.68 -13.19
N CYS A 31 -25.46 1.50 -12.29
CA CYS A 31 -24.19 0.90 -12.66
C CYS A 31 -24.37 -0.59 -12.93
N MET A 32 -24.33 -1.00 -14.20
CA MET A 32 -24.53 -2.40 -14.61
C MET A 32 -23.46 -3.35 -14.07
N THR A 33 -22.22 -2.88 -13.89
CA THR A 33 -21.14 -3.65 -13.28
C THR A 33 -21.47 -4.01 -11.83
N CYS A 34 -21.81 -3.03 -10.99
CA CYS A 34 -22.19 -3.28 -9.60
C CYS A 34 -23.47 -4.12 -9.50
N TYR A 35 -24.47 -3.82 -10.33
CA TYR A 35 -25.73 -4.54 -10.30
C TYR A 35 -25.58 -6.03 -10.67
N SER A 36 -24.87 -6.33 -11.76
CA SER A 36 -24.60 -7.70 -12.18
C SER A 36 -23.70 -8.45 -11.18
N GLY A 37 -22.70 -7.77 -10.62
CA GLY A 37 -21.87 -8.34 -9.56
C GLY A 37 -22.66 -8.67 -8.30
N ALA A 38 -23.62 -7.83 -7.91
CA ALA A 38 -24.48 -8.09 -6.75
C ALA A 38 -25.48 -9.22 -7.04
N ASN A 39 -26.01 -9.28 -8.27
CA ASN A 39 -27.08 -10.19 -8.67
C ASN A 39 -26.68 -11.09 -9.85
N PRO A 40 -25.63 -11.92 -9.71
CA PRO A 40 -25.10 -12.67 -10.84
C PRO A 40 -26.11 -13.67 -11.42
N GLY A 41 -26.97 -14.26 -10.59
CA GLY A 41 -28.03 -15.17 -11.05
C GLY A 41 -29.12 -14.51 -11.90
N LEU A 42 -29.21 -13.18 -11.90
CA LEU A 42 -30.12 -12.41 -12.76
C LEU A 42 -29.44 -11.94 -14.05
N SER A 43 -28.14 -12.18 -14.21
CA SER A 43 -27.40 -11.84 -15.43
C SER A 43 -27.65 -12.89 -16.52
N PRO A 44 -27.73 -12.50 -17.81
CA PRO A 44 -27.73 -13.43 -18.93
C PRO A 44 -26.50 -14.35 -18.96
N ASN A 45 -25.39 -13.91 -18.37
CA ASN A 45 -24.20 -14.72 -18.16
C ASN A 45 -23.75 -14.62 -16.69
N PRO A 46 -24.22 -15.53 -15.83
CA PRO A 46 -23.87 -15.52 -14.40
C PRO A 46 -22.38 -15.71 -14.14
N HIS A 47 -21.69 -16.53 -14.93
CA HIS A 47 -20.25 -16.79 -14.76
C HIS A 47 -19.41 -15.54 -15.00
N GLU A 48 -19.75 -14.73 -16.01
CA GLU A 48 -19.08 -13.44 -16.24
C GLU A 48 -19.50 -12.40 -15.20
N ALA A 49 -20.78 -12.38 -14.78
CA ALA A 49 -21.27 -11.43 -13.80
C ALA A 49 -20.59 -11.57 -12.42
N VAL A 50 -20.27 -12.80 -11.98
CA VAL A 50 -19.54 -13.03 -10.73
C VAL A 50 -18.18 -12.33 -10.73
N LYS A 51 -17.51 -12.18 -11.89
CA LYS A 51 -16.21 -11.48 -12.01
C LYS A 51 -16.30 -9.98 -11.71
N ASN A 52 -17.50 -9.41 -11.67
CA ASN A 52 -17.71 -8.03 -11.24
C ASN A 52 -17.69 -7.86 -9.71
N ARG A 53 -17.61 -8.96 -8.94
CA ARG A 53 -17.27 -8.91 -7.51
C ARG A 53 -15.76 -8.77 -7.38
N ARG A 54 -15.29 -7.55 -7.09
CA ARG A 54 -13.87 -7.23 -7.03
C ARG A 54 -13.51 -6.79 -5.62
N ARG A 55 -12.66 -7.57 -4.96
CA ARG A 55 -12.06 -7.26 -3.66
C ARG A 55 -10.95 -6.22 -3.83
N ASN A 56 -10.46 -5.62 -2.75
CA ASN A 56 -9.31 -4.71 -2.79
C ASN A 56 -8.13 -5.36 -3.54
N THR A 57 -7.44 -4.55 -4.34
CA THR A 57 -6.30 -4.98 -5.15
C THR A 57 -5.26 -5.72 -4.29
N GLY A 58 -4.66 -6.73 -4.90
CA GLY A 58 -3.61 -7.51 -4.29
C GLY A 58 -3.46 -8.86 -4.98
N ALA A 59 -2.29 -9.46 -4.80
CA ALA A 59 -1.93 -10.69 -5.49
C ALA A 59 -1.21 -11.68 -4.55
N ILE A 60 -1.14 -12.93 -4.99
CA ILE A 60 -0.42 -13.99 -4.31
C ILE A 60 0.58 -14.55 -5.32
N LEU A 61 1.86 -14.43 -5.00
CA LEU A 61 2.92 -15.08 -5.72
C LEU A 61 3.11 -16.50 -5.16
N ARG A 62 2.88 -17.50 -6.01
CA ARG A 62 3.17 -18.90 -5.70
C ARG A 62 4.39 -19.36 -6.49
N VAL A 63 5.39 -19.87 -5.78
CA VAL A 63 6.63 -20.38 -6.36
C VAL A 63 6.77 -21.85 -6.01
N ARG A 64 6.89 -22.73 -7.00
CA ARG A 64 7.20 -24.15 -6.80
C ARG A 64 8.59 -24.45 -7.32
N ASP A 65 9.42 -24.96 -6.42
CA ASP A 65 10.68 -25.60 -6.78
C ASP A 65 10.44 -27.11 -6.79
N GLY A 66 10.72 -27.79 -7.91
CA GLY A 66 10.49 -29.22 -8.06
C GLY A 66 11.35 -30.09 -7.13
N ARG A 67 12.27 -29.48 -6.38
CA ARG A 67 13.11 -30.11 -5.35
C ARG A 67 12.59 -29.94 -3.93
N LYS A 68 11.57 -29.10 -3.70
CA LYS A 68 11.01 -28.81 -2.37
C LYS A 68 9.59 -29.33 -2.27
N ASP A 69 9.23 -29.89 -1.11
CA ASP A 69 7.92 -30.49 -0.87
C ASP A 69 6.77 -29.46 -0.81
N SER A 70 7.08 -28.19 -0.54
CA SER A 70 6.08 -27.12 -0.40
C SER A 70 6.35 -25.92 -1.31
N ALA A 71 5.28 -25.35 -1.86
CA ALA A 71 5.36 -24.07 -2.57
C ALA A 71 5.69 -22.94 -1.60
N ARG A 72 6.34 -21.88 -2.10
CA ARG A 72 6.46 -20.59 -1.39
C ARG A 72 5.30 -19.70 -1.78
N VAL A 73 4.68 -19.06 -0.80
CA VAL A 73 3.49 -18.23 -0.93
C VAL A 73 3.79 -16.85 -0.36
N VAL A 74 3.95 -15.87 -1.24
CA VAL A 74 4.10 -14.46 -0.86
C VAL A 74 2.82 -13.72 -1.20
N VAL A 75 2.22 -13.05 -0.22
CA VAL A 75 1.04 -12.22 -0.43
C VAL A 75 1.49 -10.78 -0.66
N ILE A 76 0.91 -10.11 -1.64
CA ILE A 76 1.08 -8.68 -1.91
C ILE A 76 -0.22 -8.02 -1.48
N ASP A 77 -0.11 -7.17 -0.45
CA ASP A 77 -1.19 -6.48 0.23
C ASP A 77 -2.23 -7.39 0.91
N ALA A 78 -2.61 -7.00 2.13
CA ALA A 78 -3.66 -7.63 2.94
C ALA A 78 -4.66 -6.56 3.39
N GLY A 79 -5.49 -6.08 2.46
CA GLY A 79 -6.55 -5.11 2.72
C GLY A 79 -7.74 -5.67 3.50
N LYS A 80 -8.71 -4.80 3.83
CA LYS A 80 -9.95 -5.15 4.55
C LYS A 80 -10.81 -6.27 3.91
N SER A 81 -10.60 -6.61 2.64
CA SER A 81 -11.29 -7.73 1.97
C SER A 81 -10.43 -9.00 1.84
N PHE A 82 -9.24 -9.03 2.43
CA PHE A 82 -8.29 -10.13 2.25
C PHE A 82 -8.82 -11.46 2.77
N VAL A 83 -9.48 -11.52 3.92
CA VAL A 83 -10.05 -12.79 4.44
C VAL A 83 -11.02 -13.42 3.45
N ALA A 84 -11.94 -12.61 2.91
CA ALA A 84 -12.89 -13.10 1.92
C ALA A 84 -12.18 -13.60 0.65
N ALA A 85 -11.04 -13.00 0.28
CA ALA A 85 -10.19 -13.46 -0.80
C ALA A 85 -9.51 -14.78 -0.45
N ALA A 86 -8.94 -14.87 0.76
CA ALA A 86 -8.23 -16.04 1.22
C ALA A 86 -9.14 -17.26 1.33
N LEU A 87 -10.35 -17.10 1.87
CA LEU A 87 -11.36 -18.17 1.95
C LEU A 87 -11.73 -18.74 0.57
N GLU A 88 -11.68 -17.94 -0.50
CA GLU A 88 -11.94 -18.42 -1.86
C GLU A 88 -10.67 -19.03 -2.49
N TRP A 89 -9.55 -18.32 -2.43
CA TRP A 89 -8.38 -18.65 -3.23
C TRP A 89 -7.45 -19.66 -2.57
N PHE A 90 -7.29 -19.64 -1.24
CA PHE A 90 -6.39 -20.57 -0.57
C PHE A 90 -6.82 -22.03 -0.75
N PRO A 91 -8.09 -22.42 -0.53
CA PRO A 91 -8.53 -23.79 -0.79
C PRO A 91 -8.45 -24.15 -2.28
N LYS A 92 -8.88 -23.24 -3.16
CA LYS A 92 -8.91 -23.48 -4.62
C LYS A 92 -7.53 -23.73 -5.22
N TYR A 93 -6.51 -23.03 -4.72
CA TYR A 93 -5.14 -23.17 -5.18
C TYR A 93 -4.28 -24.07 -4.25
N GLY A 94 -4.86 -24.65 -3.19
CA GLY A 94 -4.11 -25.48 -2.24
C GLY A 94 -2.96 -24.71 -1.56
N LEU A 95 -3.23 -23.47 -1.15
CA LEU A 95 -2.29 -22.65 -0.38
C LEU A 95 -2.52 -22.93 1.11
N SER A 96 -1.51 -23.40 1.82
CA SER A 96 -1.64 -23.82 3.22
C SER A 96 -1.05 -22.83 4.24
N ARG A 97 -0.03 -22.06 3.85
CA ARG A 97 0.67 -21.10 4.71
C ARG A 97 1.06 -19.85 3.93
N ILE A 98 1.47 -18.82 4.65
CA ILE A 98 1.99 -17.56 4.10
C ILE A 98 3.46 -17.46 4.50
N ASP A 99 4.36 -17.51 3.52
CA ASP A 99 5.81 -17.37 3.74
C ASP A 99 6.24 -15.92 3.98
N GLY A 100 5.46 -14.97 3.48
CA GLY A 100 5.67 -13.56 3.78
C GLY A 100 4.60 -12.70 3.12
N ILE A 101 4.43 -11.50 3.65
CA ILE A 101 3.55 -10.48 3.09
C ILE A 101 4.40 -9.27 2.76
N VAL A 102 4.25 -8.75 1.54
CA VAL A 102 4.83 -7.47 1.15
C VAL A 102 3.70 -6.44 1.08
N LEU A 103 3.87 -5.30 1.74
CA LEU A 103 2.89 -4.20 1.71
C LEU A 103 3.38 -3.10 0.78
N THR A 104 2.51 -2.69 -0.13
CA THR A 104 2.77 -1.62 -1.09
C THR A 104 2.71 -0.25 -0.42
N HIS A 105 1.72 -0.03 0.43
CA HIS A 105 1.48 1.23 1.13
C HIS A 105 0.54 1.07 2.34
N ALA A 106 0.35 2.16 3.09
CA ALA A 106 -0.39 2.15 4.36
C ALA A 106 -1.84 2.66 4.25
N HIS A 107 -2.58 2.28 3.20
CA HIS A 107 -4.02 2.55 3.14
C HIS A 107 -4.85 1.32 3.51
N ALA A 108 -6.12 1.56 3.83
CA ALA A 108 -7.03 0.54 4.37
C ALA A 108 -7.27 -0.65 3.42
N ASP A 109 -7.21 -0.40 2.13
CA ASP A 109 -7.27 -1.39 1.07
C ASP A 109 -5.98 -2.20 0.89
N ALA A 110 -4.87 -1.80 1.49
CA ALA A 110 -3.61 -2.55 1.47
C ALA A 110 -3.28 -3.22 2.82
N MET A 111 -3.70 -2.66 3.97
CA MET A 111 -3.24 -3.15 5.29
C MET A 111 -4.33 -3.52 6.32
N ASN A 112 -5.61 -3.17 6.12
CA ASN A 112 -6.61 -3.39 7.18
C ASN A 112 -7.05 -4.84 7.38
N GLY A 113 -6.57 -5.78 6.57
CA GLY A 113 -6.77 -7.21 6.77
C GLY A 113 -5.67 -7.87 7.61
N LEU A 114 -4.67 -7.11 8.07
CA LEU A 114 -3.57 -7.64 8.89
C LEU A 114 -4.10 -8.28 10.19
N ASP A 115 -5.09 -7.67 10.85
CA ASP A 115 -5.61 -8.24 12.11
C ASP A 115 -6.23 -9.65 11.93
N ASP A 116 -6.80 -9.92 10.76
CA ASP A 116 -7.42 -11.21 10.47
C ASP A 116 -6.39 -12.34 10.24
N LEU A 117 -5.11 -12.01 10.06
CA LEU A 117 -4.03 -12.99 9.92
C LEU A 117 -3.77 -13.79 11.20
N ARG A 118 -4.43 -13.44 12.31
CA ARG A 118 -4.56 -14.26 13.51
C ARG A 118 -4.98 -15.69 13.19
N CYS A 119 -5.79 -15.91 12.15
CA CYS A 119 -6.24 -17.23 11.73
C CYS A 119 -5.08 -18.16 11.28
N TRP A 120 -3.95 -17.59 10.84
CA TRP A 120 -2.76 -18.35 10.46
C TRP A 120 -1.79 -18.59 11.63
N THR A 121 -1.79 -17.72 12.63
CA THR A 121 -0.83 -17.78 13.75
C THR A 121 -1.45 -18.28 15.05
N LEU A 122 -2.77 -18.49 15.07
CA LEU A 122 -3.50 -18.96 16.24
C LEU A 122 -2.94 -20.29 16.75
N GLN A 123 -2.41 -20.25 17.97
CA GLN A 123 -1.82 -21.42 18.66
C GLN A 123 -0.74 -22.14 17.84
N SER A 124 -0.13 -21.44 16.87
CA SER A 124 0.89 -22.00 15.99
C SER A 124 0.45 -23.25 15.21
N VAL A 125 -0.86 -23.46 15.00
CA VAL A 125 -1.39 -24.65 14.31
C VAL A 125 -0.99 -24.69 12.83
N ILE A 126 -0.98 -23.53 12.16
CA ILE A 126 -0.55 -23.40 10.76
C ILE A 126 0.89 -22.90 10.67
N GLN A 127 1.21 -21.83 11.40
CA GLN A 127 2.55 -21.26 11.47
C GLN A 127 2.73 -20.45 12.77
N GLU A 128 3.97 -20.32 13.25
CA GLU A 128 4.27 -19.57 14.47
C GLU A 128 4.13 -18.06 14.29
N SER A 129 4.61 -17.53 13.16
CA SER A 129 4.56 -16.11 12.81
C SER A 129 4.42 -15.92 11.30
N ILE A 130 4.11 -14.69 10.87
CA ILE A 130 4.16 -14.27 9.47
C ILE A 130 5.17 -13.11 9.33
N ASP A 131 6.09 -13.21 8.38
CA ASP A 131 7.01 -12.13 8.03
C ASP A 131 6.29 -11.06 7.20
N ILE A 132 6.39 -9.80 7.64
CA ILE A 132 5.80 -8.63 6.97
C ILE A 132 6.92 -7.70 6.51
N TYR A 133 6.97 -7.43 5.21
CA TYR A 133 7.97 -6.59 4.55
C TYR A 133 7.32 -5.32 4.02
N LEU A 134 7.85 -4.17 4.43
CA LEU A 134 7.24 -2.87 4.16
C LEU A 134 8.26 -1.74 4.30
N SER A 135 7.95 -0.56 3.78
CA SER A 135 8.78 0.63 4.03
C SER A 135 8.69 1.09 5.48
N GLN A 136 9.71 1.81 5.95
CA GLN A 136 9.72 2.46 7.26
C GLN A 136 8.45 3.30 7.49
N ARG A 137 8.07 4.08 6.46
CA ARG A 137 6.87 4.91 6.48
C ARG A 137 5.58 4.09 6.62
N THR A 138 5.49 2.96 5.91
CA THR A 138 4.30 2.08 6.02
C THR A 138 4.23 1.47 7.42
N PHE A 139 5.37 1.07 7.98
CA PHE A 139 5.44 0.54 9.33
C PHE A 139 4.99 1.54 10.40
N GLU A 140 5.42 2.79 10.31
CA GLU A 140 4.97 3.86 11.23
C GLU A 140 3.45 4.05 11.19
N GLU A 141 2.85 4.03 10.01
CA GLU A 141 1.40 4.13 9.84
C GLU A 141 0.64 2.89 10.35
N VAL A 142 1.20 1.70 10.16
CA VAL A 142 0.68 0.45 10.75
C VAL A 142 0.74 0.54 12.28
N GLN A 143 1.86 0.95 12.86
CA GLN A 143 2.03 1.11 14.30
C GLN A 143 1.04 2.14 14.89
N ARG A 144 0.83 3.24 14.18
CA ARG A 144 -0.14 4.28 14.57
C ARG A 144 -1.58 3.76 14.52
N THR A 145 -1.92 2.96 13.51
CA THR A 145 -3.29 2.49 13.25
C THR A 145 -3.65 1.26 14.09
N PHE A 146 -2.71 0.34 14.25
CA PHE A 146 -2.87 -0.94 14.93
C PHE A 146 -1.73 -1.19 15.93
N PRO A 147 -1.62 -0.37 16.99
CA PRO A 147 -0.48 -0.42 17.90
C PRO A 147 -0.27 -1.80 18.53
N TYR A 148 -1.35 -2.56 18.75
CA TYR A 148 -1.31 -3.90 19.33
C TYR A 148 -0.72 -4.97 18.39
N LEU A 149 -0.70 -4.74 17.06
CA LEU A 149 -0.04 -5.64 16.10
C LEU A 149 1.48 -5.50 16.14
N VAL A 150 1.99 -4.38 16.65
CA VAL A 150 3.43 -4.10 16.79
C VAL A 150 3.88 -4.34 18.23
N ASN A 151 3.12 -3.89 19.20
CA ASN A 151 3.39 -4.09 20.62
C ASN A 151 2.22 -4.80 21.31
N LYS A 152 2.39 -6.09 21.59
CA LYS A 152 1.37 -6.92 22.26
C LYS A 152 0.97 -6.42 23.64
N GLY A 153 1.82 -5.63 24.32
CA GLY A 153 1.46 -4.97 25.58
C GLY A 153 0.34 -3.94 25.44
N MET A 154 0.00 -3.54 24.21
CA MET A 154 -1.11 -2.62 23.89
C MET A 154 -2.39 -3.37 23.49
N ALA A 155 -2.38 -4.71 23.47
CA ALA A 155 -3.57 -5.50 23.26
C ALA A 155 -4.48 -5.45 24.52
N THR A 156 -5.78 -5.54 24.32
CA THR A 156 -6.77 -5.60 25.41
C THR A 156 -7.53 -6.92 25.38
N GLY A 157 -7.95 -7.41 26.55
CA GLY A 157 -8.72 -8.64 26.69
C GLY A 157 -7.92 -9.94 26.49
N GLY A 158 -8.63 -11.04 26.25
CA GLY A 158 -8.06 -12.39 26.06
C GLY A 158 -8.11 -12.92 24.62
N GLY A 159 -8.42 -12.05 23.65
CA GLY A 159 -8.41 -12.44 22.24
C GLY A 159 -6.99 -12.73 21.74
N ALA A 160 -6.87 -13.60 20.74
CA ALA A 160 -5.58 -13.79 20.06
C ALA A 160 -5.11 -12.47 19.41
N VAL A 161 -3.84 -12.36 19.06
CA VAL A 161 -3.30 -11.29 18.22
C VAL A 161 -2.38 -11.97 17.21
N PRO A 162 -2.39 -11.57 15.92
CA PRO A 162 -1.44 -12.11 14.97
C PRO A 162 0.00 -12.03 15.48
N GLU A 163 0.82 -13.04 15.16
CA GLU A 163 2.26 -12.98 15.39
C GLU A 163 2.98 -12.54 14.12
N PHE A 164 3.68 -11.40 14.19
CA PHE A 164 4.37 -10.82 13.05
C PHE A 164 5.86 -10.62 13.31
N GLN A 165 6.67 -10.88 12.29
CA GLN A 165 8.05 -10.45 12.21
C GLN A 165 8.14 -9.30 11.20
N TRP A 166 8.52 -8.11 11.66
CA TRP A 166 8.54 -6.90 10.84
C TRP A 166 9.91 -6.70 10.19
N HIS A 167 9.93 -6.50 8.88
CA HIS A 167 11.13 -6.31 8.08
C HIS A 167 11.03 -5.00 7.28
N ILE A 168 11.88 -4.03 7.63
CA ILE A 168 11.94 -2.76 6.91
C ILE A 168 12.78 -2.94 5.64
N ILE A 169 12.16 -2.72 4.48
CA ILE A 169 12.80 -2.81 3.17
C ILE A 169 12.94 -1.42 2.53
N GLN A 170 13.93 -1.27 1.66
CA GLN A 170 14.26 -0.02 0.96
C GLN A 170 14.04 -0.20 -0.53
N GLU A 171 13.57 0.86 -1.20
CA GLU A 171 13.41 0.90 -2.65
C GLU A 171 14.70 0.50 -3.39
N TYR A 172 14.53 -0.21 -4.51
CA TYR A 172 15.61 -0.66 -5.40
C TYR A 172 16.65 -1.61 -4.78
N ASN A 173 16.47 -1.98 -3.50
CA ASN A 173 17.31 -2.95 -2.82
C ASN A 173 16.64 -4.33 -2.80
N ASP A 174 17.38 -5.34 -3.24
CA ASP A 174 16.90 -6.71 -3.24
C ASP A 174 16.73 -7.26 -1.82
N PHE A 175 15.70 -8.08 -1.64
CA PHE A 175 15.53 -8.91 -0.46
C PHE A 175 14.97 -10.28 -0.88
N GLU A 176 15.02 -11.25 0.04
CA GLU A 176 14.55 -12.59 -0.21
C GLU A 176 13.51 -13.05 0.80
N ILE A 177 12.46 -13.71 0.32
CA ILE A 177 11.51 -14.46 1.14
C ILE A 177 11.67 -15.93 0.80
N CYS A 178 12.30 -16.71 1.68
CA CYS A 178 12.46 -18.16 1.50
C CYS A 178 13.11 -18.57 0.15
N GLY A 179 14.06 -17.78 -0.35
CA GLY A 179 14.75 -17.96 -1.64
C GLY A 179 14.00 -17.38 -2.85
N VAL A 180 12.94 -16.59 -2.61
CA VAL A 180 12.24 -15.80 -3.63
C VAL A 180 12.82 -14.39 -3.60
N LEU A 181 13.58 -14.03 -4.64
CA LEU A 181 14.18 -12.71 -4.80
C LEU A 181 13.13 -11.69 -5.23
N ILE A 182 13.04 -10.58 -4.49
CA ILE A 182 12.06 -9.50 -4.70
C ILE A 182 12.79 -8.16 -4.65
N THR A 183 12.40 -7.22 -5.51
CA THR A 183 12.86 -5.82 -5.45
C THR A 183 11.68 -4.87 -5.34
N PRO A 184 11.60 -4.04 -4.30
CA PRO A 184 10.62 -2.95 -4.26
C PRO A 184 11.05 -1.85 -5.24
N VAL A 185 10.07 -1.28 -5.95
CA VAL A 185 10.27 -0.12 -6.83
C VAL A 185 9.29 0.98 -6.46
N LEU A 186 9.64 2.24 -6.66
CA LEU A 186 8.73 3.34 -6.31
C LEU A 186 7.72 3.62 -7.42
N VAL A 187 6.49 3.90 -6.99
CA VAL A 187 5.40 4.43 -7.81
C VAL A 187 4.72 5.57 -7.07
N GLN A 188 4.08 6.49 -7.80
CA GLN A 188 3.20 7.47 -7.19
C GLN A 188 1.80 6.86 -6.99
N HIS A 189 1.22 7.09 -5.82
CA HIS A 189 -0.13 6.69 -5.43
C HIS A 189 -0.93 7.95 -5.02
N GLY A 190 -1.13 8.85 -5.97
CA GLY A 190 -1.78 10.14 -5.76
C GLY A 190 -0.88 11.15 -5.05
N ARG A 191 -1.47 11.99 -4.20
CA ARG A 191 -0.80 13.12 -3.55
C ARG A 191 -1.25 13.30 -2.11
N TYR A 192 -0.40 13.94 -1.33
CA TYR A 192 -0.81 14.51 -0.05
C TYR A 192 -1.67 15.75 -0.27
N PHE A 193 -2.65 15.94 0.62
CA PHE A 193 -3.53 17.11 0.62
C PHE A 193 -3.15 18.18 1.66
N GLY A 194 -2.13 17.93 2.49
CA GLY A 194 -1.65 18.83 3.54
C GLY A 194 -0.11 18.98 3.56
N PRO A 195 0.43 19.90 4.39
CA PRO A 195 1.87 20.10 4.51
C PRO A 195 2.57 18.84 5.04
N VAL A 196 3.65 18.43 4.38
CA VAL A 196 4.33 17.14 4.61
C VAL A 196 5.58 17.27 5.49
N THR A 197 5.67 18.34 6.29
CA THR A 197 6.91 18.74 6.99
C THR A 197 7.48 17.71 7.96
N ASP A 198 6.68 16.75 8.42
CA ASP A 198 7.12 15.71 9.38
C ASP A 198 6.95 14.26 8.87
N MET A 199 6.58 14.05 7.60
CA MET A 199 6.20 12.71 7.07
C MET A 199 7.08 12.19 5.91
N ILE A 200 8.10 12.94 5.49
CA ILE A 200 9.02 12.50 4.44
C ILE A 200 10.41 12.32 5.05
N SER A 201 10.81 11.07 5.24
CA SER A 201 12.22 10.74 4.99
C SER A 201 12.40 10.81 3.47
N PRO A 202 13.24 11.72 2.93
CA PRO A 202 13.49 11.74 1.50
C PRO A 202 14.11 10.40 1.07
N PRO A 203 13.85 9.90 -0.15
CA PRO A 203 14.61 8.78 -0.70
C PRO A 203 16.09 9.17 -0.66
N LEU A 204 16.92 8.33 -0.03
CA LEU A 204 18.35 8.58 0.09
C LEU A 204 18.94 8.64 -1.32
N SER A 205 19.41 9.82 -1.72
CA SER A 205 20.19 10.01 -2.94
C SER A 205 21.39 9.05 -2.98
N PRO A 206 21.82 8.55 -4.16
CA PRO A 206 23.03 7.74 -4.26
C PRO A 206 24.28 8.54 -3.82
N PRO A 207 25.30 7.89 -3.23
CA PRO A 207 26.40 8.60 -2.58
C PRO A 207 27.32 9.24 -3.62
N LEU A 208 27.50 10.56 -3.53
CA LEU A 208 28.65 11.24 -4.10
C LEU A 208 29.43 11.90 -2.95
N SER A 209 30.73 11.60 -2.90
CA SER A 209 31.73 11.97 -1.90
C SER A 209 31.79 13.48 -1.56
N PRO A 210 32.37 13.89 -0.41
CA PRO A 210 32.16 15.22 0.18
C PRO A 210 33.08 16.29 -0.42
N PRO A 211 32.77 17.59 -0.22
CA PRO A 211 33.57 18.34 0.75
C PRO A 211 32.84 19.43 1.57
N LEU A 212 33.25 19.49 2.84
CA LEU A 212 33.68 20.64 3.68
C LEU A 212 32.93 22.00 3.70
N THR A 213 32.77 22.48 4.96
CA THR A 213 32.55 23.87 5.48
C THR A 213 31.17 24.50 5.27
N ALA A 214 30.57 25.27 6.19
CA ALA A 214 30.85 25.65 7.58
C ALA A 214 29.50 26.06 8.23
N VAL A 215 29.37 25.86 9.55
CA VAL A 215 28.20 26.21 10.37
C VAL A 215 28.23 27.70 10.70
N SER A 216 27.11 28.40 10.51
CA SER A 216 26.87 29.73 11.06
C SER A 216 25.48 29.79 11.70
N THR A 217 25.43 29.87 13.02
CA THR A 217 24.22 30.03 13.85
C THR A 217 23.90 31.52 14.00
N PRO A 218 22.64 31.98 13.86
CA PRO A 218 22.24 33.29 14.35
C PRO A 218 21.75 33.21 15.80
N THR A 219 22.35 34.05 16.64
CA THR A 219 22.01 34.35 18.03
C THR A 219 20.70 35.14 18.13
N LEU A 220 19.79 34.69 19.00
CA LEU A 220 18.62 35.45 19.44
C LEU A 220 19.05 36.60 20.36
N SER A 221 18.69 37.83 20.01
CA SER A 221 18.68 38.95 20.96
C SER A 221 17.24 39.37 21.24
N ARG A 222 16.95 39.53 22.53
CA ARG A 222 15.66 39.80 23.15
C ARG A 222 15.70 41.25 23.61
N ASN A 223 14.79 42.09 23.13
CA ASN A 223 14.45 43.34 23.79
C ASN A 223 12.95 43.59 23.67
N GLY A 224 12.31 43.77 24.82
CA GLY A 224 10.88 44.03 24.92
C GLY A 224 10.55 45.51 25.06
N SER A 225 9.32 45.84 24.73
CA SER A 225 8.59 46.95 25.33
C SER A 225 7.08 46.71 25.19
N PHE A 226 6.37 46.87 26.31
CA PHE A 226 4.91 46.90 26.36
C PHE A 226 4.43 48.20 25.75
N GLN A 227 3.50 48.13 24.79
CA GLN A 227 2.73 49.30 24.35
C GLN A 227 1.22 49.03 24.45
N THR A 228 0.58 50.04 25.01
CA THR A 228 -0.84 50.27 25.28
C THR A 228 -1.74 50.08 24.06
N PHE A 229 -2.89 49.43 24.26
CA PHE A 229 -3.95 49.26 23.27
C PHE A 229 -4.64 50.61 22.98
N GLY A 230 -4.22 51.27 21.90
CA GLY A 230 -4.98 52.34 21.24
C GLY A 230 -5.87 51.74 20.14
N SER A 231 -7.08 52.28 20.00
CA SER A 231 -8.07 51.90 19.00
C SER A 231 -7.51 52.04 17.58
N PHE A 232 -7.33 50.92 16.87
CA PHE A 232 -6.87 50.92 15.48
C PHE A 232 -8.03 51.28 14.53
N PRO A 233 -7.84 52.18 13.55
CA PRO A 233 -8.79 52.35 12.46
C PRO A 233 -8.80 51.08 11.61
N PHE A 234 -9.99 50.57 11.30
CA PHE A 234 -10.14 49.42 10.39
C PHE A 234 -9.45 49.74 9.06
N PRO A 235 -8.42 48.98 8.64
CA PRO A 235 -7.83 49.19 7.33
C PRO A 235 -8.83 48.73 6.27
N HIS A 236 -9.01 49.56 5.26
CA HIS A 236 -9.83 49.25 4.09
C HIS A 236 -9.22 48.01 3.40
N LEU A 237 -9.84 46.84 3.57
CA LEU A 237 -9.43 45.59 2.94
C LEU A 237 -9.47 45.80 1.41
N SER A 238 -8.31 45.85 0.77
CA SER A 238 -8.22 45.84 -0.68
C SER A 238 -8.28 44.39 -1.17
N GLN A 239 -8.85 44.19 -2.36
CA GLN A 239 -9.06 42.88 -2.99
C GLN A 239 -7.76 42.05 -3.16
N ALA A 240 -6.59 42.68 -2.99
CA ALA A 240 -5.28 42.03 -3.01
C ALA A 240 -5.02 41.09 -1.81
N GLN A 241 -5.76 41.22 -0.70
CA GLN A 241 -5.69 40.30 0.44
C GLN A 241 -6.50 39.00 0.25
N PHE A 242 -7.26 38.90 -0.85
CA PHE A 242 -7.98 37.70 -1.26
C PHE A 242 -7.28 36.98 -2.43
N THR A 243 -5.96 37.08 -2.52
CA THR A 243 -5.22 36.09 -3.30
C THR A 243 -5.39 34.75 -2.58
N SER A 244 -6.04 33.79 -3.23
CA SER A 244 -6.07 32.42 -2.71
C SER A 244 -4.62 32.03 -2.41
N PRO A 245 -4.31 31.51 -1.20
CA PRO A 245 -2.95 31.04 -0.93
C PRO A 245 -2.55 30.13 -2.09
N ALA A 246 -1.35 30.37 -2.65
CA ALA A 246 -0.83 29.55 -3.74
C ALA A 246 -1.08 28.09 -3.38
N LYS A 247 -1.79 27.35 -4.23
CA LYS A 247 -2.06 25.93 -3.98
C LYS A 247 -0.72 25.30 -3.63
N PRO A 248 -0.57 24.70 -2.44
CA PRO A 248 0.67 24.04 -2.08
C PRO A 248 1.03 23.08 -3.20
N LEU A 249 2.31 23.06 -3.59
CA LEU A 249 2.76 22.13 -4.62
C LEU A 249 2.39 20.72 -4.16
N ALA A 250 1.55 20.05 -4.95
CA ALA A 250 1.06 18.72 -4.63
C ALA A 250 2.27 17.80 -4.47
N THR A 251 2.49 17.32 -3.25
CA THR A 251 3.58 16.37 -2.99
C THR A 251 3.07 14.97 -3.31
N PRO A 252 3.76 14.20 -4.17
CA PRO A 252 3.31 12.86 -4.53
C PRO A 252 3.40 11.95 -3.31
N TYR A 253 2.40 11.08 -3.14
CA TYR A 253 2.48 9.99 -2.18
C TYR A 253 3.22 8.85 -2.86
N LEU A 254 4.38 8.47 -2.35
CA LEU A 254 5.13 7.32 -2.87
C LEU A 254 4.66 6.02 -2.21
N ALA A 255 4.46 5.00 -3.03
CA ALA A 255 4.15 3.62 -2.65
C ALA A 255 5.15 2.67 -3.32
N PHE A 256 5.20 1.42 -2.86
CA PHE A 256 5.95 0.36 -3.51
C PHE A 256 5.11 -0.36 -4.56
N GLY A 257 5.74 -0.63 -5.70
CA GLY A 257 5.47 -1.83 -6.49
C GLY A 257 6.56 -2.87 -6.25
N PHE A 258 6.41 -4.06 -6.80
CA PHE A 258 7.35 -5.16 -6.59
C PHE A 258 7.75 -5.82 -7.91
N LEU A 259 9.06 -5.86 -8.17
CA LEU A 259 9.66 -6.77 -9.12
C LEU A 259 9.79 -8.15 -8.46
N LEU A 260 9.05 -9.10 -8.98
CA LEU A 260 8.96 -10.49 -8.55
C LEU A 260 9.59 -11.38 -9.64
N PRO A 261 9.87 -12.67 -9.36
CA PRO A 261 10.31 -13.58 -10.40
C PRO A 261 9.31 -13.61 -11.57
N LYS A 262 9.74 -13.13 -12.74
CA LYS A 262 8.97 -12.98 -13.99
C LYS A 262 7.92 -11.86 -14.03
N PHE A 263 7.56 -11.24 -12.92
CA PHE A 263 6.45 -10.28 -12.86
C PHE A 263 6.93 -8.92 -12.33
N LEU A 264 6.47 -7.83 -12.94
CA LEU A 264 6.44 -6.53 -12.29
C LEU A 264 5.00 -6.29 -11.84
N TYR A 265 4.75 -6.18 -10.54
CA TYR A 265 3.43 -5.92 -9.99
C TYR A 265 3.36 -4.52 -9.40
N LEU A 266 2.50 -3.68 -9.96
CA LEU A 266 2.25 -2.32 -9.48
C LEU A 266 0.74 -2.17 -9.20
N SER A 267 0.37 -1.85 -7.97
CA SER A 267 -1.02 -1.58 -7.59
C SER A 267 -1.24 -0.11 -7.24
N ASP A 268 -2.47 0.35 -7.48
CA ASP A 268 -2.95 1.70 -7.20
C ASP A 268 -2.05 2.83 -7.72
N VAL A 269 -1.45 2.63 -8.88
CA VAL A 269 -0.52 3.60 -9.47
C VAL A 269 -1.28 4.79 -10.07
N SER A 270 -0.87 6.01 -9.72
CA SER A 270 -1.23 7.22 -10.45
C SER A 270 -0.16 7.62 -11.48
N GLU A 271 1.11 7.39 -11.18
CA GLU A 271 2.23 7.68 -12.08
C GLU A 271 3.42 6.76 -11.77
N ILE A 272 4.15 6.33 -12.80
CA ILE A 272 5.42 5.62 -12.66
C ILE A 272 6.55 6.65 -12.90
N PRO A 273 7.37 6.97 -11.89
CA PRO A 273 8.44 7.95 -12.04
C PRO A 273 9.50 7.53 -13.08
N SER A 274 10.14 8.51 -13.74
CA SER A 274 11.20 8.25 -14.73
C SER A 274 12.34 7.40 -14.15
N TYR A 275 12.76 7.67 -12.92
CA TYR A 275 13.83 6.93 -12.26
C TYR A 275 13.47 5.45 -12.00
N THR A 276 12.18 5.11 -11.90
CA THR A 276 11.74 3.70 -11.87
C THR A 276 11.90 3.06 -13.24
N PHE A 277 11.58 3.77 -14.33
CA PHE A 277 11.85 3.28 -15.68
C PHE A 277 13.35 3.11 -15.94
N ASP A 278 14.17 4.06 -15.50
CA ASP A 278 15.63 4.00 -15.63
C ASP A 278 16.20 2.78 -14.89
N PHE A 279 15.74 2.52 -13.66
CA PHE A 279 16.09 1.32 -12.90
C PHE A 279 15.72 0.03 -13.67
N LEU A 280 14.48 -0.07 -14.15
CA LEU A 280 14.01 -1.24 -14.89
C LEU A 280 14.78 -1.46 -16.20
N ALA A 281 15.18 -0.38 -16.88
CA ALA A 281 15.98 -0.43 -18.10
C ALA A 281 17.41 -0.95 -17.84
N CYS A 282 17.97 -0.69 -16.66
CA CYS A 282 19.30 -1.12 -16.26
C CYS A 282 19.37 -2.58 -15.75
N LEU A 283 18.22 -3.26 -15.57
CA LEU A 283 18.20 -4.64 -15.11
C LEU A 283 18.88 -5.58 -16.13
N PRO A 284 19.67 -6.56 -15.67
CA PRO A 284 20.17 -7.60 -16.57
C PRO A 284 19.01 -8.44 -17.12
N GLU A 285 19.16 -9.02 -18.32
CA GLU A 285 18.08 -9.73 -19.02
C GLU A 285 17.37 -10.80 -18.16
N TRP A 286 18.13 -11.53 -17.33
CA TRP A 286 17.56 -12.57 -16.47
C TRP A 286 16.69 -12.01 -15.31
N ARG A 287 16.80 -10.72 -14.99
CA ARG A 287 15.98 -10.01 -14.01
C ARG A 287 14.82 -9.23 -14.60
N LYS A 288 14.79 -9.02 -15.92
CA LYS A 288 13.71 -8.27 -16.55
C LYS A 288 12.38 -8.99 -16.39
N PRO A 289 11.29 -8.28 -16.03
CA PRO A 289 9.98 -8.88 -15.91
C PRO A 289 9.50 -9.34 -17.30
N GLN A 290 8.86 -10.50 -17.35
CA GLN A 290 8.23 -11.03 -18.57
C GLN A 290 6.81 -10.50 -18.73
N VAL A 291 6.17 -10.17 -17.60
CA VAL A 291 4.82 -9.62 -17.55
C VAL A 291 4.81 -8.44 -16.60
N ALA A 292 4.30 -7.30 -17.06
CA ALA A 292 3.99 -6.16 -16.21
C ALA A 292 2.49 -6.15 -15.91
N VAL A 293 2.15 -6.18 -14.63
CA VAL A 293 0.80 -6.05 -14.10
C VAL A 293 0.67 -4.67 -13.49
N ILE A 294 -0.27 -3.90 -14.01
CA ILE A 294 -0.64 -2.59 -13.48
C ILE A 294 -2.10 -2.69 -13.06
N ASP A 295 -2.34 -2.86 -11.77
CA ASP A 295 -3.67 -3.02 -11.19
C ASP A 295 -4.18 -1.70 -10.59
N CYS A 296 -5.46 -1.41 -10.78
CA CYS A 296 -6.14 -0.22 -10.28
C CYS A 296 -5.48 1.13 -10.63
N LEU A 297 -5.24 1.37 -11.92
CA LEU A 297 -4.90 2.70 -12.42
C LEU A 297 -6.04 3.69 -12.15
N ARG A 298 -5.74 4.81 -11.49
CA ARG A 298 -6.61 5.99 -11.49
C ARG A 298 -6.25 6.85 -12.71
N PRO A 299 -7.07 6.87 -13.78
CA PRO A 299 -6.85 7.77 -14.91
C PRO A 299 -7.00 9.25 -14.52
#